data_AF-A0A7S0WGZ8-F1
#
_entry.id   AF-A0A7S0WGZ8-F1
#
_cell.length_a   1.000
_cell.length_b   1.000
_cell.length_c   1.000
_cell.angle_alpha   90.00
_cell.angle_beta   90.00
_cell.angle_gamma   90.00
#
_symmetry.space_group_name_H-M   'P 1'
#
loop_
_entity.id
_entity.type
_entity.pdbx_description
1 polymer ?
#
loop_
_entity_poly.entity_id
_entity_poly.type
_entity_poly.pdbx_seq_one_letter_code
_entity_poly.pdbx_strand_id
1 'polypeptide(L)'
;SLLGIQFQWTADTQAALSAAKTDKTIMSKNMKKVDNILREMVIITLRTDLTRIERTNLETCITVHMHQKESTEDLLKKKIKDPTDFEWLKQVRFYWREDKDTTIISICDVDFEYSYEYLGVKERLVITPLTDICYITLSQALGMFLGGA
;
A
#
# COMPACT_ATOMS: atom_id res chain seq x y z
N SER A 1 0.96 -11.84 6.21
CA SER A 1 2.13 -10.98 6.52
C SER A 1 1.87 -9.58 5.99
N LEU A 2 2.11 -8.54 6.79
CA LEU A 2 1.84 -7.15 6.44
C LEU A 2 2.72 -6.61 5.30
N LEU A 3 3.97 -7.07 5.19
CA LEU A 3 4.82 -6.65 4.07
C LEU A 3 4.36 -7.32 2.77
N GLY A 4 3.96 -8.59 2.85
CA GLY A 4 3.46 -9.35 1.70
C GLY A 4 2.22 -8.74 1.04
N ILE A 5 1.26 -8.25 1.83
CA ILE A 5 0.07 -7.57 1.26
C ILE A 5 0.44 -6.25 0.58
N GLN A 6 1.41 -5.52 1.12
CA GLN A 6 1.89 -4.27 0.53
C GLN A 6 2.60 -4.51 -0.80
N PHE A 7 3.48 -5.52 -0.87
CA PHE A 7 4.10 -5.95 -2.12
C PHE A 7 3.07 -6.40 -3.16
N GLN A 8 2.14 -7.27 -2.77
CA GLN A 8 1.14 -7.80 -3.68
C GLN A 8 0.30 -6.68 -4.28
N TRP A 9 -0.17 -5.75 -3.44
CA TRP A 9 -0.96 -4.61 -3.89
C TRP A 9 -0.17 -3.68 -4.81
N THR A 10 1.08 -3.34 -4.46
CA THR A 10 1.95 -2.50 -5.31
C THR A 10 2.17 -3.16 -6.67
N ALA A 11 2.51 -4.46 -6.70
CA ALA A 11 2.77 -5.19 -7.93
C ALA A 11 1.52 -5.27 -8.83
N ASP A 12 0.39 -5.68 -8.27
CA ASP A 12 -0.87 -5.82 -9.02
C ASP A 12 -1.34 -4.48 -9.58
N THR A 13 -1.29 -3.42 -8.78
CA THR A 13 -1.79 -2.10 -9.17
C THR A 13 -0.87 -1.43 -10.20
N GLN A 14 0.46 -1.55 -10.03
CA GLN A 14 1.43 -1.08 -11.02
C GLN A 14 1.28 -1.80 -12.36
N ALA A 15 1.11 -3.13 -12.33
CA ALA A 15 0.88 -3.93 -13.53
C ALA A 15 -0.44 -3.54 -14.21
N ALA A 16 -1.51 -3.34 -13.43
CA ALA A 16 -2.79 -2.87 -13.95
C ALA A 16 -2.68 -1.48 -14.59
N LEU A 17 -1.98 -0.53 -13.96
CA LEU A 17 -1.73 0.81 -14.53
C LEU A 17 -0.95 0.73 -15.84
N SER A 18 0.09 -0.11 -15.89
CA SER A 18 0.90 -0.31 -17.11
C SER A 18 0.09 -0.90 -18.27
N ALA A 19 -0.84 -1.81 -17.95
CA ALA A 19 -1.74 -2.43 -18.94
C ALA A 19 -2.99 -1.59 -19.25
N ALA A 20 -3.29 -0.54 -18.49
CA ALA A 20 -4.54 0.21 -18.57
C ALA A 20 -4.72 0.99 -19.89
N LYS A 21 -3.61 1.27 -20.59
CA LYS A 21 -3.64 1.85 -21.94
C LYS A 21 -4.18 0.84 -22.98
N THR A 22 -3.92 -0.45 -22.78
CA THR A 22 -4.30 -1.53 -23.70
C THR A 22 -5.61 -2.21 -23.31
N ASP A 23 -5.79 -2.59 -22.04
CA ASP A 23 -7.03 -3.18 -21.50
C ASP A 23 -7.75 -2.18 -20.60
N LYS A 24 -8.86 -1.61 -21.08
CA LYS A 24 -9.69 -0.65 -20.32
C LYS A 24 -10.35 -1.26 -19.08
N THR A 25 -10.45 -2.59 -18.99
CA THR A 25 -11.11 -3.30 -17.88
C THR A 25 -10.15 -3.73 -16.78
N ILE A 26 -8.82 -3.66 -17.01
CA ILE A 26 -7.83 -4.22 -16.09
C ILE A 26 -7.85 -3.56 -14.72
N MET A 27 -8.01 -2.24 -14.66
CA MET A 27 -8.10 -1.51 -13.39
C MET A 27 -9.35 -1.88 -12.60
N SER A 28 -10.48 -2.11 -13.28
CA SER A 28 -11.70 -2.59 -12.63
C SER A 28 -11.58 -4.03 -12.13
N LYS A 29 -10.83 -4.89 -12.85
CA LYS A 29 -10.50 -6.25 -12.38
C LYS A 29 -9.58 -6.18 -11.14
N ASN A 30 -8.57 -5.30 -11.15
CA ASN A 30 -7.68 -5.08 -10.02
C ASN A 30 -8.46 -4.62 -8.79
N MET A 31 -9.35 -3.64 -8.93
CA MET A 31 -10.19 -3.18 -7.83
C MET A 31 -11.08 -4.28 -7.24
N LYS A 32 -11.65 -5.15 -8.09
CA LYS A 32 -12.40 -6.33 -7.60
C LYS A 32 -11.50 -7.30 -6.83
N LYS A 33 -10.26 -7.51 -7.28
CA LYS A 33 -9.28 -8.35 -6.56
C LYS A 33 -8.97 -7.77 -5.18
N VAL A 34 -8.71 -6.46 -5.10
CA VAL A 34 -8.48 -5.75 -3.83
C VAL A 34 -9.70 -5.84 -2.90
N ASP A 35 -10.91 -5.61 -3.42
CA ASP A 35 -12.14 -5.72 -2.62
C ASP A 35 -12.39 -7.15 -2.12
N ASN A 36 -12.11 -8.17 -2.93
CA ASN A 36 -12.25 -9.58 -2.54
C ASN A 36 -11.30 -9.96 -1.41
N ILE A 37 -10.02 -9.57 -1.50
CA ILE A 37 -9.03 -9.83 -0.45
C ILE A 37 -9.48 -9.19 0.86
N LEU A 38 -9.99 -7.94 0.83
CA LEU A 38 -10.52 -7.27 2.01
C LEU A 38 -11.70 -8.04 2.62
N ARG A 39 -12.63 -8.52 1.79
CA ARG A 39 -13.78 -9.32 2.25
C ARG A 39 -13.33 -10.62 2.89
N GLU A 40 -12.36 -11.32 2.31
CA GLU A 40 -11.81 -12.55 2.87
C GLU A 40 -11.17 -12.28 4.25
N MET A 41 -10.39 -11.20 4.39
CA MET A 41 -9.82 -10.82 5.69
C MET A 41 -10.90 -10.54 6.74
N VAL A 42 -11.95 -9.82 6.36
CA VAL A 42 -13.11 -9.54 7.24
C VAL A 42 -13.86 -10.82 7.61
N ILE A 43 -13.95 -11.81 6.72
CA ILE A 43 -14.57 -13.11 7.07
C ILE A 43 -13.69 -13.86 8.08
N ILE A 44 -12.37 -13.81 7.92
CA ILE A 44 -11.43 -14.48 8.84
C ILE A 44 -11.56 -13.91 10.26
N THR A 45 -11.82 -12.61 10.45
CA THR A 45 -11.97 -12.01 11.80
C THR A 45 -13.16 -12.55 12.59
N LEU A 46 -14.17 -13.09 11.90
CA LEU A 46 -15.35 -13.72 12.51
C LEU A 46 -15.05 -15.10 13.12
N ARG A 47 -13.90 -15.69 12.79
CA ARG A 47 -13.50 -16.97 13.37
C ARG A 47 -13.16 -16.80 14.85
N THR A 48 -13.59 -17.78 15.65
CA THR A 48 -13.40 -17.80 17.11
C THR A 48 -12.10 -18.48 17.54
N ASP A 49 -11.38 -19.13 16.62
CA ASP A 49 -10.15 -19.89 16.86
C ASP A 49 -8.87 -19.04 16.77
N LEU A 50 -8.98 -17.72 16.52
CA LEU A 50 -7.83 -16.82 16.43
C LEU A 50 -7.27 -16.47 17.80
N THR A 51 -5.95 -16.63 17.95
CA THR A 51 -5.22 -16.09 19.11
C THR A 51 -5.24 -14.57 19.12
N ARG A 52 -4.93 -13.96 20.27
CA ARG A 52 -4.85 -12.50 20.39
C ARG A 52 -3.88 -11.87 19.38
N ILE A 53 -2.70 -12.47 19.20
CA ILE A 53 -1.67 -11.95 18.29
C ILE A 53 -2.12 -12.05 16.83
N GLU A 54 -2.74 -13.16 16.44
CA GLU A 54 -3.29 -13.33 15.09
C GLU A 54 -4.41 -12.33 14.81
N ARG A 55 -5.28 -12.09 15.79
CA ARG A 55 -6.35 -11.09 15.69
C ARG A 55 -5.79 -9.68 15.48
N THR A 56 -4.85 -9.24 16.32
CA THR A 56 -4.22 -7.91 16.18
C THR A 56 -3.46 -7.78 14.84
N ASN A 57 -2.79 -8.83 14.38
CA ASN A 57 -2.10 -8.84 13.09
C ASN A 57 -3.09 -8.73 11.92
N LEU A 58 -4.23 -9.43 12.00
CA LEU A 58 -5.28 -9.38 10.99
C LEU A 58 -5.95 -8.01 10.95
N GLU A 59 -6.30 -7.44 12.11
CA GLU A 59 -6.85 -6.08 12.22
C GLU A 59 -5.89 -5.04 11.62
N THR A 60 -4.59 -5.19 11.90
CA THR A 60 -3.55 -4.32 11.32
C THR A 60 -3.48 -4.46 9.79
N CYS A 61 -3.57 -5.69 9.27
CA CYS A 61 -3.61 -5.92 7.82
C CYS A 61 -4.86 -5.31 7.18
N ILE A 62 -6.02 -5.43 7.83
CA ILE A 62 -7.30 -4.86 7.37
C ILE A 62 -7.21 -3.34 7.29
N THR A 63 -6.68 -2.67 8.31
CA THR A 63 -6.53 -1.21 8.32
C THR A 63 -5.68 -0.73 7.13
N VAL A 64 -4.55 -1.40 6.86
CA VAL A 64 -3.69 -1.04 5.73
C VAL A 64 -4.36 -1.36 4.39
N HIS A 65 -5.04 -2.50 4.29
CA HIS A 65 -5.69 -2.90 3.04
C HIS A 65 -6.92 -2.05 2.69
N MET A 66 -7.63 -1.56 3.70
CA MET A 66 -8.74 -0.62 3.52
C MET A 66 -8.26 0.67 2.87
N HIS A 67 -7.14 1.23 3.34
CA HIS A 67 -6.51 2.39 2.71
C HIS A 67 -6.06 2.08 1.26
N GLN A 68 -5.43 0.93 1.01
CA GLN A 68 -5.06 0.50 -0.35
C GLN A 68 -6.25 0.39 -1.30
N LYS A 69 -7.40 -0.09 -0.80
CA LYS A 69 -8.65 -0.13 -1.54
C LYS A 69 -9.14 1.28 -1.88
N GLU A 70 -9.16 2.18 -0.92
CA GLU A 70 -9.56 3.58 -1.12
C GLU A 70 -8.67 4.24 -2.19
N SER A 71 -7.35 4.09 -2.09
CA SER A 71 -6.41 4.60 -3.09
C SER A 71 -6.66 3.99 -4.48
N THR A 72 -6.94 2.68 -4.55
CA THR A 72 -7.25 2.01 -5.84
C THR A 72 -8.56 2.51 -6.45
N GLU A 73 -9.57 2.76 -5.61
CA GLU A 73 -10.85 3.33 -6.03
C GLU A 73 -10.68 4.75 -6.59
N ASP A 74 -9.84 5.57 -5.93
CA ASP A 74 -9.56 6.92 -6.37
C ASP A 74 -8.81 6.97 -7.70
N LEU A 75 -7.84 6.07 -7.92
CA LEU A 75 -7.18 5.91 -9.23
C LEU A 75 -8.20 5.59 -10.34
N LEU A 76 -9.17 4.73 -10.04
CA LEU A 76 -10.26 4.40 -10.97
C LEU A 76 -11.17 5.58 -11.26
N LYS A 77 -11.62 6.30 -10.21
CA LYS A 77 -12.49 7.49 -10.35
C LYS A 77 -11.80 8.58 -11.19
N LYS A 78 -10.50 8.81 -10.95
CA LYS A 78 -9.67 9.76 -11.70
C LYS A 78 -9.24 9.25 -13.08
N LYS A 79 -9.55 7.98 -13.42
CA LYS A 79 -9.21 7.33 -14.70
C LYS A 79 -7.71 7.36 -15.00
N ILE A 80 -6.90 7.16 -13.97
CA ILE A 80 -5.43 7.09 -14.10
C ILE A 80 -5.04 5.84 -14.88
N LYS A 81 -4.14 5.99 -15.84
CA LYS A 81 -3.67 4.93 -16.75
C LYS A 81 -2.17 4.96 -16.99
N ASP A 82 -1.45 5.70 -16.18
CA ASP A 82 0.00 5.83 -16.28
C ASP A 82 0.63 5.51 -14.94
N PRO A 83 1.56 4.54 -14.85
CA PRO A 83 2.32 4.29 -13.63
C PRO A 83 3.24 5.45 -13.23
N THR A 84 3.42 6.47 -14.08
CA THR A 84 4.18 7.68 -13.71
C THR A 84 3.29 8.83 -13.25
N ASP A 85 1.98 8.61 -13.13
CA ASP A 85 1.04 9.66 -12.69
C ASP A 85 1.21 9.97 -11.20
N PHE A 86 1.18 11.26 -10.85
CA PHE A 86 1.35 11.71 -9.47
C PHE A 86 0.33 11.09 -8.50
N GLU A 87 -0.90 10.83 -8.94
CA GLU A 87 -1.93 10.21 -8.08
C GLU A 87 -1.55 8.81 -7.60
N TRP A 88 -0.76 8.10 -8.39
CA TRP A 88 -0.14 6.84 -8.00
C TRP A 88 1.21 7.07 -7.30
N LEU A 89 2.04 7.98 -7.82
CA LEU A 89 3.36 8.25 -7.26
C LEU A 89 3.29 8.81 -5.84
N LYS A 90 2.22 9.48 -5.43
CA LYS A 90 2.05 9.97 -4.06
C LYS A 90 1.80 8.86 -3.02
N GLN A 91 1.40 7.66 -3.45
CA GLN A 91 1.15 6.52 -2.57
C GLN A 91 2.45 5.87 -2.11
N VAL A 92 2.48 5.25 -0.92
CA VAL A 92 3.63 4.44 -0.49
C VAL A 92 3.65 3.12 -1.27
N ARG A 93 4.76 2.82 -1.94
CA ARG A 93 4.92 1.62 -2.80
C ARG A 93 6.11 0.80 -2.36
N PHE A 94 6.00 -0.52 -2.48
CA PHE A 94 7.04 -1.46 -2.05
C PHE A 94 7.58 -2.23 -3.25
N TYR A 95 8.89 -2.18 -3.44
CA TYR A 95 9.60 -2.83 -4.53
C TYR A 95 10.73 -3.69 -4.01
N TRP A 96 10.84 -4.91 -4.54
CA TRP A 96 12.01 -5.74 -4.31
C TRP A 96 13.06 -5.40 -5.35
N ARG A 97 14.28 -5.06 -4.91
CA ARG A 97 15.40 -4.72 -5.78
C ARG A 97 16.40 -5.86 -5.79
N GLU A 98 16.35 -6.66 -6.84
CA GLU A 98 17.23 -7.83 -7.01
C GLU A 98 18.72 -7.43 -7.05
N ASP A 99 19.04 -6.22 -7.53
CA ASP A 99 20.41 -5.71 -7.62
C ASP A 99 21.06 -5.47 -6.25
N LYS A 100 20.25 -5.16 -5.24
CA LYS A 100 20.69 -4.83 -3.88
C LYS A 100 20.25 -5.85 -2.83
N ASP A 101 19.49 -6.86 -3.25
CA ASP A 101 18.86 -7.86 -2.36
C ASP A 101 18.06 -7.20 -1.21
N THR A 102 17.41 -6.07 -1.50
CA THR A 102 16.76 -5.24 -0.48
C THR A 102 15.38 -4.75 -0.92
N THR A 103 14.55 -4.42 0.06
CA THR A 103 13.24 -3.81 -0.14
C THR A 103 13.37 -2.30 -0.19
N ILE A 104 12.91 -1.71 -1.28
CA ILE A 104 12.80 -0.26 -1.43
C ILE A 104 11.35 0.17 -1.24
N ILE A 105 11.17 1.15 -0.37
CA ILE A 105 9.92 1.88 -0.16
C ILE A 105 10.01 3.17 -0.95
N SER A 106 9.10 3.37 -1.89
CA SER A 106 9.06 4.55 -2.75
C SER A 106 7.81 5.38 -2.46
N ILE A 107 7.99 6.69 -2.33
CA ILE A 107 6.91 7.67 -2.15
C ILE A 107 7.30 8.97 -2.87
N CYS A 108 6.41 9.45 -3.72
CA CYS A 108 6.71 10.47 -4.73
C CYS A 108 7.95 10.07 -5.54
N ASP A 109 8.99 10.88 -5.47
CA ASP A 109 10.30 10.74 -6.10
C ASP A 109 11.42 10.36 -5.10
N VAL A 110 11.06 9.99 -3.86
CA VAL A 110 12.00 9.60 -2.81
C VAL A 110 11.92 8.09 -2.57
N ASP A 111 13.09 7.45 -2.51
CA ASP A 111 13.25 6.03 -2.22
C ASP A 111 13.95 5.84 -0.88
N PHE A 112 13.42 4.95 -0.05
CA PHE A 112 13.97 4.54 1.24
C PHE A 112 14.27 3.05 1.24
N GLU A 113 15.38 2.65 1.85
CA GLU A 113 15.67 1.25 2.11
C GLU A 113 14.96 0.78 3.37
N TYR A 114 14.27 -0.35 3.30
CA TYR A 114 13.62 -0.95 4.46
C TYR A 114 14.68 -1.42 5.47
N SER A 115 14.57 -1.01 6.73
CA SER A 115 15.62 -1.27 7.74
C SER A 115 15.55 -2.65 8.40
N TYR A 116 14.56 -3.48 8.07
CA TYR A 116 14.36 -4.84 8.61
C TYR A 116 14.31 -4.95 10.14
N GLU A 117 13.99 -3.86 10.84
CA GLU A 117 13.85 -3.87 12.29
C GLU A 117 12.63 -4.70 12.73
N TYR A 118 12.83 -5.59 13.70
CA TYR A 118 11.73 -6.35 14.28
C TYR A 118 10.92 -5.49 15.26
N LEU A 119 9.75 -5.05 14.81
CA LEU A 119 8.84 -4.22 15.61
C LEU A 119 7.74 -5.03 16.33
N GLY A 120 7.64 -6.33 16.07
CA GLY A 120 6.52 -7.16 16.55
C GLY A 120 5.18 -6.80 15.89
N VAL A 121 4.09 -7.32 16.46
CA VAL A 121 2.72 -7.01 16.02
C VAL A 121 2.25 -5.76 16.76
N LYS A 122 2.36 -4.60 16.10
CA LYS A 122 1.85 -3.32 16.60
C LYS A 122 0.57 -2.94 15.86
N GLU A 123 -0.43 -2.51 16.61
CA GLU A 123 -1.64 -1.90 16.05
C GLU A 123 -1.27 -0.67 15.21
N ARG A 124 -2.01 -0.45 14.12
CA ARG A 124 -1.85 0.73 13.27
C ARG A 124 -3.10 1.59 13.34
N LEU A 125 -2.88 2.89 13.44
CA LEU A 125 -3.93 3.89 13.29
C LEU A 125 -4.47 3.88 11.86
N VAL A 126 -5.73 4.26 11.72
CA VAL A 126 -6.38 4.42 10.42
C VAL A 126 -5.65 5.51 9.64
N ILE A 127 -5.35 5.22 8.38
CA ILE A 127 -4.73 6.16 7.45
C ILE A 127 -5.82 7.08 6.91
N THR A 128 -5.63 8.38 7.08
CA THR A 128 -6.53 9.44 6.63
C THR A 128 -5.84 10.32 5.58
N PRO A 129 -6.57 11.13 4.81
CA PRO A 129 -5.97 12.09 3.89
C PRO A 129 -4.96 13.03 4.56
N LEU A 130 -5.16 13.36 5.85
CA LEU A 130 -4.21 14.19 6.60
C LEU A 130 -2.89 13.45 6.86
N THR A 131 -2.96 12.18 7.26
CA THR A 131 -1.74 11.38 7.48
C THR A 131 -1.00 11.10 6.18
N ASP A 132 -1.69 10.98 5.04
CA ASP A 132 -1.05 10.86 3.72
C ASP A 132 -0.21 12.10 3.38
N ILE A 133 -0.77 13.29 3.63
CA ILE A 133 -0.05 14.55 3.44
C ILE A 133 1.18 14.62 4.35
N CYS A 134 1.06 14.16 5.59
CA CYS A 134 2.20 14.08 6.51
C CYS A 134 3.28 13.14 5.95
N TYR A 135 2.92 11.94 5.46
CA TYR A 135 3.89 11.02 4.86
C TYR A 135 4.62 11.63 3.66
N ILE A 136 3.90 12.28 2.75
CA ILE A 136 4.50 12.94 1.59
C ILE A 136 5.47 14.04 2.05
N THR A 137 5.01 14.94 2.92
CA THR A 137 5.79 16.09 3.37
C THR A 137 7.05 15.66 4.12
N LEU A 138 6.94 14.68 5.03
CA LEU A 138 8.07 14.14 5.77
C LEU A 138 9.06 13.41 4.86
N SER A 139 8.56 12.67 3.87
CA SER A 139 9.41 11.95 2.92
C SER A 139 10.22 12.92 2.06
N GLN A 140 9.60 14.00 1.59
CA GLN A 140 10.27 15.07 0.86
C GLN A 140 11.30 15.80 1.71
N ALA A 141 10.93 16.16 2.95
CA ALA A 141 11.85 16.78 3.89
C ALA A 141 13.08 15.89 4.12
N LEU A 142 12.88 14.60 4.39
CA LEU A 142 13.97 13.64 4.55
C LEU A 142 14.82 13.50 3.29
N GLY A 143 14.21 13.44 2.10
CA GLY A 143 14.93 13.42 0.82
C GLY A 143 15.80 14.67 0.58
N MET A 144 15.41 15.80 1.17
CA MET A 144 16.16 17.06 1.15
C MET A 144 17.12 17.23 2.34
N PHE A 145 17.29 16.22 3.19
CA PHE A 145 18.05 16.28 4.44
C PHE A 145 17.53 17.35 5.44
N LEU A 146 16.22 17.59 5.41
CA LEU A 146 15.50 18.49 6.32
C LEU A 146 14.69 17.69 7.35
N GLY A 147 14.43 18.31 8.50
CA GLY A 147 13.52 17.78 9.52
C GLY A 147 12.05 18.12 9.23
N GLY A 148 11.13 17.39 9.88
CA GLY A 148 9.70 17.73 9.92
C GLY A 148 9.33 18.60 11.12
N ALA A 149 8.26 19.39 11.01
CA ALA A 149 7.67 20.20 12.07
C ALA A 149 6.17 19.93 12.19
#